data_AF-A0A4Q0MGE5-F1
#
_entry.id   AF-A0A4Q0MGE5-F1
#
_cell.length_a   1.000
_cell.length_b   1.000
_cell.length_c   1.000
_cell.angle_alpha   90.00
_cell.angle_beta   90.00
_cell.angle_gamma   90.00
#
_symmetry.space_group_name_H-M   'P 1'
#
loop_
_entity.id
_entity.type
_entity.pdbx_description
1 polymer ?
#
loop_
_entity_poly.entity_id
_entity_poly.type
_entity_poly.pdbx_seq_one_letter_code
_entity_poly.pdbx_strand_id
1 'polypeptide(L)'
;MQGSKDNRLSDQQLWAGVRNADKQSYSNLVGRYTNLLFRYGIRFVNDEDFIKDCVQDVFFALWNCRNTINDTPSVKSYLFKALRLRVFRERTKWSNDVLDEDYDFESDFSIEDKLIEEQTSSEIHVKISAALSKLPRRQKEILYLRFYEEMDHDRIAQVMGLNKQSVYNLLHEAVLGMRKVWFGETVLVLLYFLHVVIK
;
A
#
# COMPACT_ATOMS: atom_id res chain seq x y z
N MET A 1 -20.65 28.19 -22.72
CA MET A 1 -19.25 28.27 -23.19
C MET A 1 -18.49 27.08 -22.62
N GLN A 2 -17.81 26.35 -23.50
CA GLN A 2 -17.10 25.08 -23.29
C GLN A 2 -15.94 25.17 -22.28
N GLY A 3 -15.60 24.03 -21.65
CA GLY A 3 -14.25 23.73 -21.10
C GLY A 3 -14.32 23.03 -19.74
N SER A 4 -13.81 21.82 -19.50
CA SER A 4 -13.09 20.84 -20.30
C SER A 4 -13.43 19.45 -19.74
N LYS A 5 -13.94 18.52 -20.57
CA LYS A 5 -13.96 17.10 -20.21
C LYS A 5 -12.50 16.65 -20.13
N ASP A 6 -12.06 16.22 -18.95
CA ASP A 6 -10.69 15.74 -18.73
C ASP A 6 -10.43 14.57 -19.70
N ASN A 7 -9.67 14.83 -20.77
CA ASN A 7 -9.42 13.90 -21.87
C ASN A 7 -8.35 12.85 -21.50
N ARG A 8 -8.30 12.46 -20.23
CA ARG A 8 -7.33 11.52 -19.69
C ARG A 8 -7.83 10.09 -19.93
N LEU A 9 -7.04 9.33 -20.68
CA LEU A 9 -7.30 7.92 -20.92
C LEU A 9 -7.41 7.15 -19.59
N SER A 10 -8.38 6.23 -19.53
CA SER A 10 -8.52 5.30 -18.40
C SER A 10 -7.35 4.33 -18.34
N ASP A 11 -7.13 3.70 -17.18
CA ASP A 11 -6.06 2.72 -17.04
C ASP A 11 -6.20 1.55 -18.02
N GLN A 12 -7.42 1.09 -18.26
CA GLN A 12 -7.70 0.03 -19.23
C GLN A 12 -7.36 0.46 -20.66
N GLN A 13 -7.63 1.72 -21.03
CA GLN A 13 -7.25 2.26 -22.33
C GLN A 13 -5.72 2.35 -22.48
N LEU A 14 -5.04 2.84 -21.44
CA LEU A 14 -3.57 2.88 -21.41
C LEU A 14 -2.97 1.47 -21.50
N TRP A 15 -3.53 0.49 -20.77
CA TRP A 15 -3.11 -0.90 -20.82
C TRP A 15 -3.27 -1.52 -22.22
N ALA A 16 -4.42 -1.29 -22.85
CA ALA A 16 -4.67 -1.74 -24.21
C ALA A 16 -3.67 -1.09 -25.20
N GLY A 17 -3.37 0.20 -25.04
CA GLY A 17 -2.35 0.88 -25.84
C GLY A 17 -0.96 0.29 -25.65
N VAL A 18 -0.55 0.00 -24.41
CA VAL A 18 0.73 -0.68 -24.10
C VAL A 18 0.82 -2.02 -24.83
N ARG A 19 -0.24 -2.84 -24.78
CA ARG A 19 -0.31 -4.13 -25.48
C ARG A 19 -0.17 -4.00 -27.00
N ASN A 20 -0.61 -2.88 -27.56
CA ASN A 20 -0.45 -2.53 -28.97
C ASN A 20 0.85 -1.78 -29.28
N ALA A 21 1.82 -1.80 -28.36
CA ALA A 21 3.11 -1.12 -28.47
C ALA A 21 3.02 0.42 -28.66
N ASP A 22 1.93 1.05 -28.19
CA ASP A 22 1.82 2.50 -28.14
C ASP A 22 2.70 3.08 -27.03
N LYS A 23 3.74 3.80 -27.44
CA LYS A 23 4.69 4.46 -26.54
C LYS A 23 4.04 5.55 -25.71
N GLN A 24 3.01 6.24 -26.23
CA GLN A 24 2.35 7.31 -25.49
C GLN A 24 1.53 6.74 -24.33
N SER A 25 0.78 5.66 -24.58
CA SER A 25 0.06 4.93 -23.54
C SER A 25 1.01 4.40 -22.45
N TYR A 26 2.16 3.86 -22.84
CA TYR A 26 3.19 3.44 -21.89
C TYR A 26 3.72 4.61 -21.06
N SER A 27 4.12 5.71 -21.69
CA SER A 27 4.63 6.90 -21.01
C SER A 27 3.62 7.47 -20.00
N ASN A 28 2.35 7.56 -20.40
CA ASN A 28 1.26 8.01 -19.53
C ASN A 28 1.05 7.05 -18.34
N LEU A 29 1.17 5.73 -18.57
CA LEU A 29 1.04 4.74 -17.50
C LEU A 29 2.20 4.82 -16.50
N VAL A 30 3.44 4.95 -16.99
CA VAL A 30 4.63 5.16 -16.17
C VAL A 30 4.45 6.43 -15.32
N GLY A 31 4.16 7.57 -15.94
CA GLY A 31 3.97 8.83 -15.23
C GLY A 31 2.85 8.79 -14.18
N ARG A 32 1.79 8.01 -14.43
CA ARG A 32 0.67 7.85 -13.48
C ARG A 32 1.05 7.00 -12.28
N TYR A 33 1.88 5.98 -12.45
CA TYR A 33 2.07 4.94 -11.43
C TYR A 33 3.44 4.95 -10.73
N THR A 34 4.46 5.61 -11.28
CA THR A 34 5.81 5.64 -10.68
C THR A 34 5.79 6.09 -9.23
N ASN A 35 5.14 7.21 -8.90
CA ASN A 35 5.12 7.72 -7.52
C ASN A 35 4.32 6.81 -6.59
N LEU A 36 3.18 6.27 -7.02
CA LEU A 36 2.39 5.33 -6.22
C LEU A 36 3.18 4.06 -5.90
N LEU A 37 3.84 3.50 -6.91
CA LEU A 37 4.67 2.30 -6.74
C LEU A 37 5.88 2.60 -5.85
N PHE A 38 6.54 3.74 -6.03
CA PHE A 38 7.66 4.14 -5.16
C PHE A 38 7.23 4.26 -3.69
N ARG A 39 6.11 4.95 -3.41
CA ARG A 39 5.56 5.11 -2.06
C ARG A 39 5.15 3.79 -1.42
N TYR A 40 4.60 2.87 -2.22
CA TYR A 40 4.30 1.53 -1.74
C TYR A 40 5.59 0.73 -1.48
N GLY A 41 6.57 0.84 -2.38
CA GLY A 41 7.87 0.18 -2.32
C GLY A 41 8.70 0.56 -1.09
N ILE A 42 8.84 1.86 -0.82
CA ILE A 42 9.68 2.38 0.27
C ILE A 42 9.19 1.93 1.66
N ARG A 43 7.90 1.59 1.78
CA ARG A 43 7.35 1.01 3.01
C ARG A 43 7.93 -0.36 3.31
N PHE A 44 8.33 -1.13 2.30
CA PHE A 44 8.93 -2.46 2.46
C PHE A 44 10.41 -2.40 2.85
N VAL A 45 11.14 -1.45 2.27
CA VAL A 45 12.59 -1.30 2.39
C VAL A 45 12.91 0.19 2.31
N ASN A 46 13.57 0.72 3.35
CA ASN A 46 14.02 2.10 3.39
C ASN A 46 15.35 2.30 2.61
N ASP A 47 15.30 1.98 1.32
CA ASP A 47 16.38 2.18 0.35
C ASP A 47 15.75 2.73 -0.93
N GLU A 48 15.83 4.05 -1.10
CA GLU A 48 15.17 4.71 -2.22
C GLU A 48 15.70 4.28 -3.58
N ASP A 49 17.01 4.06 -3.69
CA ASP A 49 17.65 3.73 -4.96
C ASP A 49 17.27 2.31 -5.37
N PHE A 50 17.28 1.37 -4.42
CA PHE A 50 16.76 0.02 -4.63
C PHE A 50 15.30 0.00 -5.08
N ILE A 51 14.43 0.82 -4.46
CA ILE A 51 13.02 0.88 -4.85
C ILE A 51 12.84 1.56 -6.21
N LYS A 52 13.59 2.62 -6.53
CA LYS A 52 13.57 3.25 -7.86
C LYS A 52 13.96 2.23 -8.93
N ASP A 53 15.00 1.42 -8.70
CA ASP A 53 15.42 0.36 -9.61
C ASP A 53 14.33 -0.70 -9.77
N CYS A 54 13.72 -1.15 -8.67
CA CYS A 54 12.59 -2.10 -8.73
C CYS A 54 11.40 -1.56 -9.53
N VAL A 55 11.06 -0.28 -9.37
CA VAL A 55 9.96 0.36 -10.12
C VAL A 55 10.32 0.45 -11.61
N GLN A 56 11.55 0.85 -11.94
CA GLN A 56 12.02 0.89 -13.33
C GLN A 56 11.96 -0.49 -13.98
N ASP A 57 12.41 -1.53 -13.27
CA ASP A 57 12.38 -2.90 -13.72
C ASP A 57 10.96 -3.41 -13.99
N VAL A 58 9.99 -3.05 -13.13
CA VAL A 58 8.57 -3.41 -13.35
C VAL A 58 8.07 -2.85 -14.68
N PHE A 59 8.35 -1.57 -14.96
CA PHE A 59 7.91 -0.97 -16.21
C PHE A 59 8.71 -1.47 -17.42
N PHE A 60 10.00 -1.71 -17.28
CA PHE A 60 10.82 -2.31 -18.32
C PHE A 60 10.34 -3.72 -18.68
N ALA A 61 10.07 -4.55 -17.68
CA ALA A 61 9.48 -5.88 -17.86
C ALA A 61 8.09 -5.80 -18.51
N LEU A 62 7.24 -4.86 -18.07
CA LEU A 62 5.94 -4.62 -18.68
C LEU A 62 6.07 -4.30 -20.18
N TRP A 63 6.99 -3.39 -20.55
CA TRP A 63 7.22 -3.04 -21.93
C TRP A 63 7.75 -4.22 -22.74
N ASN A 64 8.73 -4.97 -22.22
CA ASN A 64 9.30 -6.11 -22.93
C ASN A 64 8.27 -7.23 -23.16
N CYS A 65 7.41 -7.47 -22.19
CA CYS A 65 6.36 -8.48 -22.26
C CYS A 65 5.04 -7.96 -22.86
N ARG A 66 4.99 -6.72 -23.39
CA ARG A 66 3.75 -6.07 -23.87
C ARG A 66 2.91 -6.92 -24.84
N ASN A 67 3.55 -7.72 -25.69
CA ASN A 67 2.87 -8.58 -26.67
C ASN A 67 2.30 -9.87 -26.07
N THR A 68 2.75 -10.26 -24.87
CA THR A 68 2.38 -11.54 -24.22
C THR A 68 1.55 -11.33 -22.96
N ILE A 69 1.48 -10.11 -22.43
CA ILE A 69 0.63 -9.80 -21.29
C ILE A 69 -0.85 -9.86 -21.69
N ASN A 70 -1.63 -10.52 -20.83
CA ASN A 70 -3.07 -10.62 -20.98
C ASN A 70 -3.76 -9.31 -20.58
N ASP A 71 -5.04 -9.23 -20.91
CA ASP A 71 -5.88 -8.20 -20.33
C ASP A 71 -5.97 -8.35 -18.80
N THR A 72 -6.17 -7.25 -18.10
CA THR A 72 -6.26 -7.25 -16.63
C THR A 72 -7.48 -6.48 -16.17
N PRO A 73 -8.25 -7.00 -15.20
CA PRO A 73 -9.37 -6.27 -14.62
C PRO A 73 -8.91 -5.03 -13.84
N SER A 74 -7.66 -5.00 -13.37
CA SER A 74 -7.09 -3.88 -12.61
C SER A 74 -5.61 -3.71 -12.91
N VAL A 75 -5.26 -2.63 -13.62
CA VAL A 75 -3.86 -2.26 -13.91
C VAL A 75 -3.13 -1.91 -12.62
N LYS A 76 -3.76 -1.14 -11.73
CA LYS A 76 -3.22 -0.82 -10.40
C LYS A 76 -2.82 -2.09 -9.64
N SER A 77 -3.72 -3.06 -9.54
CA SER A 77 -3.46 -4.31 -8.79
C SER A 77 -2.33 -5.13 -9.43
N TYR A 78 -2.28 -5.17 -10.77
CA TYR A 78 -1.19 -5.82 -11.50
C TYR A 78 0.17 -5.19 -11.16
N LEU A 79 0.28 -3.86 -11.26
CA LEU A 79 1.53 -3.14 -11.03
C LEU A 79 2.00 -3.23 -9.58
N PHE A 80 1.08 -3.09 -8.62
CA PHE A 80 1.38 -3.26 -7.19
C PHE A 80 1.88 -4.67 -6.90
N LYS A 81 1.20 -5.69 -7.44
CA LYS A 81 1.65 -7.09 -7.33
C LYS A 81 3.04 -7.30 -7.92
N ALA A 82 3.28 -6.77 -9.12
CA ALA A 82 4.55 -6.91 -9.82
C ALA A 82 5.70 -6.28 -9.02
N LEU A 83 5.50 -5.07 -8.49
CA LEU A 83 6.48 -4.42 -7.61
C LEU A 83 6.72 -5.23 -6.34
N ARG A 84 5.65 -5.63 -5.65
CA ARG A 84 5.73 -6.42 -4.42
C ARG A 84 6.58 -7.67 -4.64
N LEU A 85 6.31 -8.42 -5.71
CA LEU A 85 7.08 -9.61 -6.08
C LEU A 85 8.54 -9.29 -6.43
N ARG A 86 8.80 -8.17 -7.12
CA ARG A 86 10.16 -7.72 -7.48
C ARG A 86 10.97 -7.41 -6.23
N VAL A 87 10.43 -6.58 -5.34
CA VAL A 87 11.05 -6.19 -4.06
C VAL A 87 11.40 -7.44 -3.24
N PHE A 88 10.45 -8.35 -3.05
CA PHE A 88 10.71 -9.58 -2.29
C PHE A 88 11.74 -10.49 -2.96
N ARG A 89 11.69 -10.62 -4.28
CA ARG A 89 12.64 -11.47 -5.02
C ARG A 89 14.06 -10.94 -4.99
N GLU A 90 14.27 -9.64 -5.14
CA GLU A 90 15.62 -9.07 -5.10
C GLU A 90 16.16 -9.06 -3.66
N ARG A 91 15.29 -8.87 -2.66
CA ARG A 91 15.67 -8.99 -1.24
C ARG A 91 16.15 -10.41 -0.88
N THR A 92 15.46 -11.45 -1.33
CA THR A 92 15.84 -12.86 -1.06
C THR A 92 17.04 -13.34 -1.89
N LYS A 93 17.48 -12.60 -2.91
CA LYS A 93 18.77 -12.88 -3.55
C LYS A 93 19.95 -12.35 -2.75
N TRP A 94 19.73 -11.32 -1.93
CA TRP A 94 20.76 -10.69 -1.10
C TRP A 94 20.76 -11.21 0.33
N SER A 95 19.63 -11.76 0.79
CA SER A 95 19.52 -12.52 2.04
C SER A 95 19.20 -13.98 1.74
N ASN A 96 19.99 -14.93 2.25
CA ASN A 96 19.73 -16.38 2.15
C ASN A 96 18.45 -16.84 2.88
N ASP A 97 17.62 -15.92 3.38
CA ASP A 97 16.35 -16.24 4.03
C ASP A 97 15.26 -16.54 3.00
N VAL A 98 14.84 -17.80 3.03
CA VAL A 98 13.74 -18.39 2.28
C VAL A 98 12.44 -17.69 2.65
N LEU A 99 11.95 -16.79 1.77
CA LEU A 99 10.56 -16.27 1.77
C LEU A 99 9.96 -15.98 3.16
N ASP A 100 10.81 -15.58 4.11
CA ASP A 100 10.36 -15.45 5.47
C ASP A 100 9.64 -14.12 5.61
N GLU A 101 8.60 -14.12 6.43
CA GLU A 101 7.60 -13.06 6.60
C GLU A 101 8.17 -11.77 7.24
N ASP A 102 9.46 -11.54 7.05
CA ASP A 102 10.30 -10.64 7.80
C ASP A 102 10.71 -9.41 6.97
N TYR A 103 9.76 -8.77 6.28
CA TYR A 103 9.94 -7.43 5.69
C TYR A 103 9.40 -6.33 6.59
N ASP A 104 10.10 -5.20 6.71
CA ASP A 104 9.51 -4.08 7.46
C ASP A 104 8.36 -3.50 6.63
N PHE A 105 7.29 -3.06 7.28
CA PHE A 105 6.24 -2.29 6.61
C PHE A 105 6.05 -1.03 7.45
N GLU A 106 6.75 0.03 7.05
CA GLU A 106 6.75 1.27 7.82
C GLU A 106 5.34 1.87 7.84
N SER A 107 4.88 2.15 9.06
CA SER A 107 3.55 2.66 9.37
C SER A 107 3.46 4.18 9.34
N ASP A 108 4.42 4.88 8.75
CA ASP A 108 4.27 6.33 8.61
C ASP A 108 3.31 6.62 7.45
N PHE A 109 2.02 6.55 7.76
CA PHE A 109 0.94 6.97 6.86
C PHE A 109 0.86 8.51 6.78
N SER A 110 1.62 9.24 7.60
CA SER A 110 1.51 10.69 7.81
C SER A 110 2.44 11.53 6.94
N ILE A 111 3.39 10.95 6.19
CA ILE A 111 4.41 11.75 5.48
C ILE A 111 3.79 12.68 4.42
N GLU A 112 2.57 12.42 3.93
CA GLU A 112 1.94 13.25 2.89
C GLU A 112 0.75 14.11 3.31
N ASP A 113 0.16 13.88 4.48
CA ASP A 113 -0.93 14.72 4.98
C ASP A 113 -0.45 15.91 5.83
N LYS A 114 0.86 16.22 5.81
CA LYS A 114 1.50 17.30 6.61
C LYS A 114 1.04 18.74 6.30
N LEU A 115 -0.10 18.94 5.64
CA LEU A 115 -0.64 20.27 5.36
C LEU A 115 -2.05 20.53 5.87
N ILE A 116 -2.72 19.58 6.55
CA ILE A 116 -4.09 19.82 7.02
C ILE A 116 -4.27 19.35 8.46
N GLU A 117 -4.55 20.34 9.33
CA GLU A 117 -5.09 20.27 10.69
C GLU A 117 -4.11 20.19 11.87
N GLU A 118 -3.80 21.37 12.40
CA GLU A 118 -3.01 21.63 13.59
C GLU A 118 -3.70 21.14 14.89
N GLN A 119 -2.88 20.52 15.74
CA GLN A 119 -3.08 20.16 17.15
C GLN A 119 -4.04 19.01 17.51
N THR A 120 -5.33 19.03 17.17
CA THR A 120 -6.24 17.91 17.56
C THR A 120 -5.96 16.65 16.72
N SER A 121 -5.57 16.85 15.46
CA SER A 121 -5.15 15.77 14.56
C SER A 121 -3.90 15.05 15.08
N SER A 122 -2.99 15.77 15.76
CA SER A 122 -1.73 15.23 16.26
C SER A 122 -1.92 14.09 17.27
N GLU A 123 -2.81 14.22 18.24
CA GLU A 123 -3.02 13.16 19.25
C GLU A 123 -3.64 11.90 18.65
N ILE A 124 -4.61 12.07 17.75
CA ILE A 124 -5.22 10.96 17.02
C ILE A 124 -4.20 10.30 16.10
N HIS A 125 -3.38 11.08 15.38
CA HIS A 125 -2.30 10.56 14.54
C HIS A 125 -1.26 9.79 15.34
N VAL A 126 -0.85 10.29 16.52
CA VAL A 126 0.07 9.59 17.42
C VAL A 126 -0.54 8.26 17.87
N LYS A 127 -1.82 8.22 18.24
CA LYS A 127 -2.50 6.99 18.63
C LYS A 127 -2.65 5.99 17.48
N ILE A 128 -2.99 6.47 16.28
CA ILE A 128 -3.08 5.65 15.07
C ILE A 128 -1.70 5.06 14.75
N SER A 129 -0.65 5.89 14.74
CA SER A 129 0.72 5.46 14.50
C SER A 129 1.19 4.44 15.54
N ALA A 130 0.89 4.67 16.82
CA ALA A 130 1.20 3.73 17.91
C ALA A 130 0.42 2.41 17.83
N ALA A 131 -0.82 2.43 17.33
CA ALA A 131 -1.60 1.23 17.09
C ALA A 131 -1.04 0.44 15.90
N LEU A 132 -0.73 1.13 14.80
CA LEU A 132 -0.17 0.55 13.61
C LEU A 132 1.23 -0.03 13.85
N SER A 133 2.07 0.60 14.67
CA SER A 133 3.42 0.11 14.97
C SER A 133 3.39 -1.27 15.64
N LYS A 134 2.35 -1.56 16.43
CA LYS A 134 2.13 -2.84 17.13
C LYS A 134 1.51 -3.94 16.25
N LEU A 135 1.02 -3.62 15.07
CA LEU A 135 0.44 -4.62 14.18
C LEU A 135 1.53 -5.43 13.45
N PRO A 136 1.29 -6.72 13.17
CA PRO A 136 2.07 -7.47 12.19
C PRO A 136 2.16 -6.77 10.84
N ARG A 137 3.29 -6.90 10.15
CA ARG A 137 3.57 -6.22 8.87
C ARG A 137 2.51 -6.48 7.80
N ARG A 138 2.03 -7.72 7.67
CA ARG A 138 0.93 -8.07 6.73
C ARG A 138 -0.37 -7.36 7.06
N GLN A 139 -0.66 -7.11 8.34
CA GLN A 139 -1.83 -6.35 8.78
C GLN A 139 -1.66 -4.86 8.49
N LYS A 140 -0.45 -4.30 8.61
CA LYS A 140 -0.18 -2.92 8.18
C LYS A 140 -0.34 -2.77 6.67
N GLU A 141 0.20 -3.72 5.89
CA GLU A 141 0.09 -3.71 4.42
C GLU A 141 -1.37 -3.77 3.96
N ILE A 142 -2.19 -4.67 4.51
CA ILE A 142 -3.60 -4.77 4.11
C ILE A 142 -4.40 -3.50 4.46
N LEU A 143 -4.08 -2.85 5.58
CA LEU A 143 -4.70 -1.57 5.95
C LEU A 143 -4.29 -0.47 4.98
N TYR A 144 -3.02 -0.40 4.58
CA TYR A 144 -2.54 0.53 3.55
C TYR A 144 -3.29 0.32 2.23
N LEU A 145 -3.34 -0.91 1.74
CA LEU A 145 -4.02 -1.20 0.48
C LEU A 145 -5.53 -0.89 0.55
N ARG A 146 -6.16 -1.14 1.70
CA ARG A 146 -7.60 -0.92 1.88
C ARG A 146 -7.97 0.56 2.04
N PHE A 147 -7.26 1.28 2.91
CA PHE A 147 -7.66 2.61 3.35
C PHE A 147 -6.89 3.74 2.67
N TYR A 148 -5.63 3.51 2.27
CA TYR A 148 -4.83 4.52 1.58
C TYR A 148 -4.91 4.37 0.05
N GLU A 149 -4.82 3.14 -0.44
CA GLU A 149 -4.93 2.86 -1.88
C GLU A 149 -6.37 2.57 -2.36
N GLU A 150 -7.33 2.60 -1.42
CA GLU A 150 -8.77 2.40 -1.63
C GLU A 150 -9.13 1.12 -2.41
N MET A 151 -8.34 0.05 -2.24
CA MET A 151 -8.57 -1.21 -2.93
C MET A 151 -9.73 -1.99 -2.30
N ASP A 152 -10.53 -2.64 -3.14
CA ASP A 152 -11.50 -3.65 -2.69
C ASP A 152 -10.79 -4.96 -2.32
N HIS A 153 -11.50 -5.87 -1.65
CA HIS A 153 -10.94 -7.14 -1.18
C HIS A 153 -10.41 -8.01 -2.32
N ASP A 154 -10.99 -7.93 -3.52
CA ASP A 154 -10.60 -8.73 -4.67
C ASP A 154 -9.26 -8.25 -5.24
N ARG A 155 -9.07 -6.94 -5.31
CA ARG A 155 -7.81 -6.30 -5.71
C ARG A 155 -6.70 -6.55 -4.68
N ILE A 156 -7.02 -6.44 -3.40
CA ILE A 156 -6.08 -6.77 -2.32
C ILE A 156 -5.63 -8.23 -2.40
N ALA A 157 -6.58 -9.15 -2.60
CA ALA A 157 -6.30 -10.57 -2.78
C ALA A 157 -5.30 -10.80 -3.94
N GLN A 158 -5.50 -10.10 -5.07
CA GLN A 158 -4.60 -10.17 -6.22
C GLN A 158 -3.18 -9.67 -5.88
N VAL A 159 -3.07 -8.50 -5.24
CA VAL A 159 -1.79 -7.87 -4.86
C VAL A 159 -1.01 -8.73 -3.87
N MET A 160 -1.66 -9.18 -2.80
CA MET A 160 -1.03 -9.93 -1.72
C MET A 160 -0.89 -11.43 -2.01
N GLY A 161 -1.47 -11.93 -3.10
CA GLY A 161 -1.48 -13.36 -3.43
C GLY A 161 -2.30 -14.20 -2.45
N LEU A 162 -3.39 -13.64 -1.93
CA LEU A 162 -4.27 -14.27 -0.93
C LEU A 162 -5.60 -14.67 -1.56
N ASN A 163 -6.32 -15.58 -0.92
CA ASN A 163 -7.74 -15.79 -1.24
C ASN A 163 -8.62 -14.74 -0.53
N LYS A 164 -9.88 -14.57 -0.98
CA LYS A 164 -10.79 -13.57 -0.41
C LYS A 164 -11.00 -13.76 1.09
N GLN A 165 -11.18 -15.00 1.56
CA GLN A 165 -11.39 -15.28 2.99
C GLN A 165 -10.20 -14.86 3.84
N SER A 166 -8.98 -15.11 3.37
CA SER A 166 -7.74 -14.67 4.01
C SER A 166 -7.65 -13.14 4.09
N VAL A 167 -8.11 -12.43 3.05
CA VAL A 167 -8.18 -10.96 3.07
C VAL A 167 -9.18 -10.47 4.14
N TYR A 168 -10.38 -11.05 4.20
CA TYR A 168 -11.36 -10.70 5.23
C TYR A 168 -10.82 -10.96 6.64
N ASN A 169 -10.25 -12.13 6.88
CA ASN A 169 -9.70 -12.50 8.18
C ASN A 169 -8.54 -11.57 8.56
N LEU A 170 -7.60 -11.31 7.65
CA LEU A 170 -6.44 -10.47 7.93
C LEU A 170 -6.85 -9.01 8.21
N LEU A 171 -7.83 -8.49 7.46
CA LEU A 171 -8.35 -7.14 7.69
C LEU A 171 -9.11 -7.06 9.02
N HIS A 172 -9.91 -8.08 9.34
CA HIS A 172 -10.61 -8.17 10.62
C HIS A 172 -9.62 -8.19 11.80
N GLU A 173 -8.60 -9.04 11.74
CA GLU A 173 -7.55 -9.10 12.77
C GLU A 173 -6.78 -7.78 12.89
N ALA A 174 -6.49 -7.11 11.77
CA ALA A 174 -5.85 -5.79 11.78
C ALA A 174 -6.70 -4.74 12.52
N VAL A 175 -8.01 -4.70 12.23
CA VAL A 175 -8.95 -3.77 12.88
C VAL A 175 -9.11 -4.10 14.38
N LEU A 176 -9.21 -5.39 14.73
CA LEU A 176 -9.24 -5.81 16.13
C LEU A 176 -7.96 -5.44 16.87
N GLY A 177 -6.80 -5.61 16.23
CA GLY A 177 -5.50 -5.20 16.75
C GLY A 177 -5.46 -3.71 17.07
N MET A 178 -5.89 -2.87 16.12
CA MET A 178 -6.00 -1.42 16.33
C MET A 178 -6.94 -1.08 17.48
N ARG A 179 -8.10 -1.75 17.54
CA ARG A 179 -9.11 -1.53 18.58
C ARG A 179 -8.57 -1.84 19.98
N LYS A 180 -7.82 -2.94 20.16
CA LYS A 180 -7.24 -3.30 21.46
C LYS A 180 -6.31 -2.21 22.00
N VAL A 181 -5.49 -1.62 21.12
CA VAL A 181 -4.57 -0.53 21.52
C VAL A 181 -5.37 0.71 21.92
N TRP A 182 -6.42 1.05 21.18
CA TRP A 182 -7.26 2.21 21.47
C TRP A 182 -8.05 2.07 22.79
N PHE A 183 -8.69 0.92 23.05
CA PHE A 183 -9.52 0.72 24.23
C PHE A 183 -8.73 0.34 25.50
N GLY A 184 -7.53 -0.22 25.38
CA GLY A 184 -6.67 -0.49 26.52
C GLY A 184 -6.28 0.79 27.28
N GLU A 185 -6.12 1.90 26.56
CA GLU A 185 -5.78 3.20 27.15
C GLU A 185 -6.98 3.87 27.84
N THR A 186 -8.20 3.72 27.31
CA THR A 186 -9.39 4.35 27.91
C THR A 186 -9.80 3.69 29.23
N VAL A 187 -9.62 2.37 29.37
CA VAL A 187 -9.89 1.65 30.62
C VAL A 187 -8.91 2.05 31.71
N LEU A 188 -7.62 2.24 31.40
CA LEU A 188 -6.62 2.71 32.37
C LEU A 188 -6.91 4.12 32.86
N VAL A 189 -7.37 5.00 31.96
CA VAL A 189 -7.82 6.35 32.32
C VAL A 189 -9.02 6.28 33.26
N LEU A 190 -10.03 5.47 32.96
CA LEU A 190 -11.21 5.30 33.83
C LEU A 190 -10.85 4.71 35.21
N LEU A 191 -9.93 3.74 35.26
CA LEU A 191 -9.43 3.18 36.52
C LEU A 191 -8.62 4.19 37.34
N TYR A 192 -7.81 5.02 36.68
CA TYR A 192 -7.10 6.13 37.33
C TYR A 192 -8.07 7.17 37.88
N PHE A 193 -9.08 7.57 37.11
CA PHE A 193 -10.13 8.47 37.57
C PHE A 193 -10.92 7.89 38.76
N LEU A 194 -11.27 6.60 38.73
CA LEU A 194 -11.89 5.93 39.86
C LEU A 194 -10.96 5.92 41.08
N HIS A 195 -9.66 5.69 40.91
CA HIS A 195 -8.69 5.73 42.01
C HIS A 195 -8.52 7.13 42.62
N VAL A 196 -8.55 8.18 41.81
CA VAL A 196 -8.43 9.58 42.25
C VAL A 196 -9.71 10.06 42.95
N VAL A 197 -10.89 9.62 42.50
CA VAL A 197 -12.20 10.05 43.06
C VAL A 197 -12.55 9.32 44.37
N ILE A 198 -11.98 8.13 44.60
CA ILE A 198 -12.24 7.32 45.82
C ILE A 198 -11.30 7.72 46.99
N LYS A 199 -10.40 8.69 46.79
CA LYS A 199 -9.45 9.18 47.80
C LYS A 199 -9.83 10.56 48.30
#